data_AF-A0A3D3Z8V5-F1
#
_entry.id   AF-A0A3D3Z8V5-F1
#
_cell.length_a   1.000
_cell.length_b   1.000
_cell.length_c   1.000
_cell.angle_alpha   90.00
_cell.angle_beta   90.00
_cell.angle_gamma   90.00
#
_symmetry.space_group_name_H-M   'P 1'
#
loop_
_entity.id
_entity.type
_entity.pdbx_description
1 polymer ?
#
loop_
_entity_poly.entity_id
_entity_poly.type
_entity_poly.pdbx_seq_one_letter_code
_entity_poly.pdbx_strand_id
1 'polypeptide(L)'
;MHGIPMNEPQAGLPPAIIFGADQRVIGTSPYPCPWFEFKQRFAFNPQRLALAEKFEAWVGNLLAIVAPEFIWIGGSYASDKPDPKDIDAVLFYRYRQPFADPQSHAGFLNANNGLLSPAAVKRNFSVDGACVALSMPVERLIAISA
;
A
#
# COMPACT_ATOMS: atom_id res chain seq x y z
N MET A 1 12.85 24.00 21.05
CA MET A 1 12.55 22.86 20.17
C MET A 1 11.63 23.38 19.07
N HIS A 2 12.13 23.55 17.86
CA HIS A 2 11.33 24.03 16.73
C HIS A 2 10.46 22.88 16.23
N GLY A 3 9.13 23.05 16.33
CA GLY A 3 8.18 22.14 15.73
C GLY A 3 8.36 22.17 14.21
N ILE A 4 8.50 20.99 13.61
CA ILE A 4 8.43 20.85 12.16
C ILE A 4 7.00 21.26 11.76
N PRO A 5 6.80 22.23 10.86
CA PRO A 5 5.46 22.56 10.40
C PRO A 5 4.87 21.33 9.72
N MET A 6 3.73 20.87 10.23
CA MET A 6 2.89 19.88 9.56
C MET A 6 2.43 20.54 8.26
N ASN A 7 2.99 20.13 7.13
CA ASN A 7 2.64 20.66 5.82
C ASN A 7 1.13 20.50 5.58
N GLU A 8 0.49 21.59 5.14
CA GLU A 8 -0.92 21.55 4.78
C GLU A 8 -1.20 20.47 3.72
N PRO A 9 -2.33 19.76 3.80
CA PRO A 9 -2.77 18.82 2.77
C PRO A 9 -2.80 19.48 1.39
N GLN A 10 -1.96 19.05 0.45
CA GLN A 10 -2.09 19.47 -0.94
C GLN A 10 -3.20 18.64 -1.59
N ALA A 11 -4.35 19.26 -1.83
CA ALA A 11 -5.47 18.63 -2.53
C ALA A 11 -4.99 18.09 -3.90
N GLY A 12 -5.30 16.83 -4.19
CA GLY A 12 -5.06 16.21 -5.51
C GLY A 12 -3.75 15.45 -5.69
N LEU A 13 -2.82 15.46 -4.73
CA LEU A 13 -1.65 14.57 -4.78
C LEU A 13 -1.95 13.22 -4.09
N PRO A 14 -1.51 12.07 -4.65
CA PRO A 14 -1.63 10.79 -3.98
C PRO A 14 -0.60 10.66 -2.85
N PRO A 15 -0.92 10.01 -1.72
CA PRO A 15 -0.01 9.80 -0.61
C PRO A 15 0.76 8.49 -0.80
N ALA A 16 1.88 8.41 -0.11
CA ALA A 16 2.56 7.18 0.17
C ALA A 16 2.69 6.99 1.67
N ILE A 17 2.19 5.87 2.18
CA ILE A 17 2.50 5.48 3.55
C ILE A 17 3.90 4.91 3.58
N ILE A 18 4.70 5.43 4.49
CA ILE A 18 6.08 5.03 4.73
C ILE A 18 6.17 4.14 5.98
N PHE A 19 6.95 3.06 5.89
CA PHE A 19 7.25 2.17 7.04
C PHE A 19 8.68 2.39 7.58
N GLY A 20 9.47 3.23 6.89
CA GLY A 20 10.82 3.65 7.26
C GLY A 20 11.12 5.07 6.76
N ALA A 21 12.36 5.53 6.95
CA ALA A 21 12.80 6.88 6.58
C ALA A 21 13.40 6.90 5.16
N ASP A 22 12.62 6.52 4.15
CA ASP A 22 13.02 6.78 2.77
C ASP A 22 12.77 8.27 2.49
N GLN A 23 13.81 9.02 2.13
CA GLN A 23 13.78 10.48 1.98
C GLN A 23 13.02 10.88 0.71
N ARG A 24 11.70 10.71 0.71
CA ARG A 24 10.86 11.28 -0.35
C ARG A 24 10.81 12.77 -0.22
N VAL A 25 11.02 13.44 -1.35
CA VAL A 25 11.00 14.89 -1.42
C VAL A 25 9.59 15.37 -1.13
N ILE A 26 9.43 16.12 -0.05
CA ILE A 26 8.19 16.80 0.30
C ILE A 26 7.76 17.66 -0.90
N GLY A 27 6.49 17.54 -1.31
CA GLY A 27 5.94 18.23 -2.48
C GLY A 27 6.01 17.45 -3.80
N THR A 28 6.49 16.21 -3.78
CA THR A 28 6.42 15.28 -4.93
C THR A 28 5.39 14.18 -4.71
N SER A 29 4.79 13.69 -5.80
CA SER A 29 3.86 12.57 -5.77
C SER A 29 4.60 11.23 -5.95
N PRO A 30 4.27 10.18 -5.17
CA PRO A 30 3.37 10.23 -4.01
C PRO A 30 4.07 10.81 -2.77
N TYR A 31 3.38 11.70 -2.04
CA TYR A 31 3.98 12.40 -0.88
C TYR A 31 3.97 11.52 0.38
N PRO A 32 4.98 11.61 1.25
CA PRO A 32 5.00 10.82 2.49
C PRO A 32 3.87 11.22 3.43
N CYS A 33 3.11 10.23 3.92
CA CYS A 33 1.96 10.41 4.79
C CYS A 33 1.94 9.33 5.89
N PRO A 34 1.83 9.69 7.18
CA PRO A 34 1.67 8.72 8.26
C PRO A 34 0.26 8.11 8.27
N TRP A 35 0.12 6.92 8.87
CA TRP A 35 -1.14 6.17 8.89
C TRP A 35 -2.31 6.95 9.53
N PHE A 36 -2.04 7.73 10.58
CA PHE A 36 -3.07 8.53 11.26
C PHE A 36 -3.62 9.63 10.33
N GLU A 37 -2.76 10.28 9.56
CA GLU A 37 -3.13 11.36 8.65
C GLU A 37 -3.94 10.82 7.47
N PHE A 38 -3.53 9.66 6.92
CA PHE A 38 -4.31 8.94 5.92
C PHE A 38 -5.74 8.66 6.43
N LYS A 39 -5.87 8.08 7.64
CA LYS A 39 -7.18 7.74 8.21
C LYS A 39 -8.02 9.00 8.46
N GLN A 40 -7.43 10.06 9.00
CA GLN A 40 -8.13 11.32 9.26
C GLN A 40 -8.71 11.93 7.98
N ARG A 41 -8.00 11.80 6.85
CA ARG A 41 -8.44 12.36 5.55
C ARG A 41 -9.42 11.44 4.82
N PHE A 42 -9.18 10.14 4.83
CA PHE A 42 -9.96 9.20 4.03
C PHE A 42 -11.24 8.75 4.73
N ALA A 43 -11.20 8.47 6.04
CA ALA A 43 -12.30 7.85 6.78
C ALA A 43 -13.37 8.86 7.26
N PHE A 44 -13.81 9.78 6.40
CA PHE A 44 -14.76 10.83 6.76
C PHE A 44 -16.24 10.39 6.75
N ASN A 45 -16.53 9.17 6.29
CA ASN A 45 -17.86 8.58 6.30
C ASN A 45 -17.81 7.08 6.63
N PRO A 46 -18.95 6.44 6.96
CA PRO A 46 -18.97 5.04 7.37
C PRO A 46 -18.39 4.07 6.32
N GLN A 47 -18.66 4.32 5.03
CA GLN A 47 -18.18 3.47 3.94
C GLN A 47 -16.65 3.51 3.82
N ARG A 48 -16.07 4.71 3.83
CA ARG A 48 -14.61 4.90 3.76
C ARG A 48 -13.90 4.49 5.04
N LEU A 49 -14.53 4.63 6.20
CA LEU A 49 -14.02 4.06 7.46
C LEU A 49 -13.88 2.54 7.37
N ALA A 50 -14.94 1.84 6.93
CA ALA A 50 -14.90 0.39 6.76
C ALA A 50 -13.81 -0.05 5.76
N LEU A 51 -13.56 0.73 4.69
CA LEU A 51 -12.46 0.47 3.76
C LEU A 51 -11.09 0.71 4.42
N ALA A 52 -10.92 1.79 5.19
CA ALA A 52 -9.68 2.07 5.89
C ALA A 52 -9.33 0.97 6.90
N GLU A 53 -10.31 0.43 7.62
CA GLU A 53 -10.12 -0.68 8.56
C GLU A 53 -9.68 -1.97 7.85
N LYS A 54 -10.31 -2.31 6.71
CA LYS A 54 -9.90 -3.47 5.90
C LYS A 54 -8.49 -3.29 5.33
N PHE A 55 -8.16 -2.08 4.88
CA PHE A 55 -6.83 -1.75 4.40
C PHE A 55 -5.78 -1.87 5.51
N GLU A 56 -6.06 -1.36 6.71
CA GLU A 56 -5.20 -1.54 7.89
C GLU A 56 -5.02 -3.02 8.26
N ALA A 57 -6.08 -3.82 8.19
CA ALA A 57 -5.99 -5.26 8.42
C ALA A 57 -5.12 -5.97 7.35
N TRP A 58 -5.26 -5.60 6.08
CA TRP A 58 -4.42 -6.13 5.00
C TRP A 58 -2.94 -5.82 5.23
N VAL A 59 -2.62 -4.55 5.53
CA VAL A 59 -1.25 -4.12 5.82
C VAL A 59 -0.70 -4.80 7.06
N GLY A 60 -1.49 -4.93 8.13
CA GLY A 60 -1.10 -5.64 9.34
C GLY A 60 -0.72 -7.10 9.06
N ASN A 61 -1.51 -7.79 8.24
CA ASN A 61 -1.21 -9.17 7.84
C ASN A 61 0.03 -9.27 6.95
N LEU A 62 0.23 -8.32 6.03
CA LEU A 62 1.42 -8.26 5.17
C LEU A 62 2.71 -8.04 5.96
N LEU A 63 2.66 -7.17 6.97
CA LEU A 63 3.78 -6.89 7.85
C LEU A 63 4.31 -8.16 8.53
N ALA A 64 3.49 -9.19 8.73
CA ALA A 64 3.93 -10.45 9.32
C ALA A 64 4.82 -11.29 8.37
N ILE A 65 4.67 -11.14 7.05
CA ILE A 65 5.29 -12.03 6.05
C ILE A 65 6.35 -11.35 5.19
N VAL A 66 6.30 -10.02 5.04
CA VAL A 66 7.25 -9.23 4.26
C VAL A 66 7.74 -8.02 5.05
N ALA A 67 8.81 -7.38 4.57
CA ALA A 67 9.27 -6.09 5.04
C ALA A 67 8.76 -5.02 4.06
N PRO A 68 7.66 -4.31 4.35
CA PRO A 68 7.17 -3.25 3.48
C PRO A 68 8.07 -2.03 3.56
N GLU A 69 8.26 -1.37 2.42
CA GLU A 69 9.05 -0.14 2.30
C GLU A 69 8.09 1.05 2.30
N PHE A 70 7.13 1.02 1.39
CA PHE A 70 6.07 2.01 1.29
C PHE A 70 4.84 1.46 0.56
N ILE A 71 3.71 2.14 0.72
CA ILE A 71 2.48 1.89 -0.04
C ILE A 71 2.11 3.17 -0.76
N TRP A 72 2.01 3.11 -2.08
CA TRP A 72 1.38 4.18 -2.86
C TRP A 72 -0.13 3.98 -2.84
N ILE A 73 -0.90 5.02 -2.51
CA ILE A 73 -2.35 5.02 -2.63
C ILE A 73 -2.77 5.91 -3.79
N GLY A 74 -3.65 5.42 -4.64
CA GLY A 74 -4.13 6.12 -5.82
C GLY A 74 -5.65 6.30 -5.84
N GLY A 75 -6.16 6.45 -7.06
CA GLY A 75 -7.59 6.41 -7.42
C GLY A 75 -8.52 7.09 -6.43
N SER A 76 -9.35 6.32 -5.72
CA SER A 76 -10.44 6.85 -4.89
C SER A 76 -10.01 7.79 -3.77
N TYR A 77 -8.75 7.71 -3.32
CA TYR A 77 -8.18 8.66 -2.36
C TYR A 77 -8.11 10.09 -2.92
N ALA A 78 -7.77 10.23 -4.20
CA ALA A 78 -7.67 11.51 -4.89
C ALA A 78 -9.00 11.98 -5.50
N SER A 79 -10.10 11.24 -5.26
CA SER A 79 -11.43 11.55 -5.81
C SER A 79 -12.44 11.92 -4.74
N ASP A 80 -13.38 12.80 -5.10
CA ASP A 80 -14.50 13.24 -4.25
C ASP A 80 -15.66 12.25 -4.21
N LYS A 81 -15.49 11.02 -4.72
CA LYS A 81 -16.54 10.00 -4.74
C LYS A 81 -16.93 9.65 -3.29
N PRO A 82 -18.18 9.87 -2.85
CA PRO A 82 -18.54 9.67 -1.44
C PRO A 82 -18.40 8.19 -1.04
N ASP A 83 -18.85 7.28 -1.91
CA ASP A 83 -18.91 5.84 -1.61
C ASP A 83 -18.06 5.02 -2.60
N PRO A 84 -16.72 5.02 -2.44
CA PRO A 84 -15.88 4.10 -3.20
C PRO A 84 -16.13 2.66 -2.75
N LYS A 85 -15.90 1.72 -3.67
CA LYS A 85 -16.03 0.28 -3.39
C LYS A 85 -14.73 -0.32 -2.85
N ASP A 86 -13.64 0.41 -3.01
CA ASP A 86 -12.27 -0.06 -2.83
C ASP A 86 -11.27 1.09 -2.62
N ILE A 87 -10.08 0.72 -2.17
CA ILE A 87 -8.88 1.57 -2.12
C ILE A 87 -7.91 1.08 -3.18
N ASP A 88 -7.45 1.99 -4.04
CA ASP A 88 -6.37 1.70 -5.00
C ASP A 88 -5.01 1.80 -4.29
N ALA A 89 -4.23 0.72 -4.27
CA ALA A 89 -2.94 0.71 -3.58
C ALA A 89 -1.87 -0.15 -4.25
N VAL A 90 -0.62 0.31 -4.23
CA VAL A 90 0.55 -0.48 -4.63
C VAL A 90 1.49 -0.61 -3.44
N LEU A 91 1.66 -1.83 -2.94
CA LEU A 91 2.62 -2.15 -1.90
C LEU A 91 3.98 -2.42 -2.51
N PHE A 92 5.02 -1.74 -2.03
CA PHE A 92 6.40 -2.04 -2.35
C PHE A 92 7.07 -2.67 -1.14
N TYR A 93 7.70 -3.83 -1.32
CA TYR A 93 8.23 -4.62 -0.22
C TYR A 93 9.51 -5.37 -0.56
N ARG A 94 10.20 -5.84 0.48
CA ARG A 94 11.27 -6.83 0.39
C ARG A 94 10.85 -8.10 1.12
N TYR A 95 11.38 -9.24 0.67
CA TYR A 95 11.28 -10.47 1.46
C TYR A 95 12.13 -10.32 2.73
N ARG A 96 11.62 -10.83 3.86
CA ARG A 96 12.34 -10.79 5.13
C ARG A 96 13.63 -11.61 5.12
N GLN A 97 13.68 -12.63 4.26
CA GLN A 97 14.83 -13.50 4.07
C GLN A 97 14.92 -13.87 2.57
N PRO A 98 16.13 -14.15 2.06
CA PRO A 98 16.30 -14.69 0.72
C PRO A 98 15.74 -16.11 0.62
N PHE A 99 15.30 -16.48 -0.58
CA PHE A 99 14.88 -17.85 -0.88
C PHE A 99 16.09 -18.69 -1.32
N ALA A 100 16.13 -19.94 -0.89
CA ALA A 100 17.21 -20.87 -1.25
C ALA A 100 17.16 -21.26 -2.73
N ASP A 101 15.94 -21.38 -3.27
CA ASP A 101 15.69 -21.82 -4.64
C ASP A 101 14.32 -21.31 -5.17
N PRO A 102 14.06 -21.39 -6.49
CA PRO A 102 12.79 -20.96 -7.06
C PRO A 102 11.55 -21.68 -6.54
N GLN A 103 11.66 -22.92 -6.06
CA GLN A 103 10.53 -23.70 -5.55
C GLN A 103 10.11 -23.21 -4.16
N SER A 104 11.07 -22.87 -3.30
CA SER A 104 10.81 -22.25 -2.00
C SER A 104 10.15 -20.87 -2.16
N HIS A 105 10.55 -20.11 -3.17
CA HIS A 105 9.91 -18.84 -3.53
C HIS A 105 8.46 -19.04 -4.01
N ALA A 106 8.24 -19.97 -4.94
CA ALA A 106 6.89 -20.30 -5.40
C ALA A 106 5.99 -20.82 -4.26
N GLY A 107 6.54 -21.63 -3.36
CA GLY A 107 5.85 -22.12 -2.16
C GLY A 107 5.40 -20.98 -1.26
N PHE A 108 6.26 -19.98 -1.03
CA PHE A 108 5.91 -18.78 -0.27
C PHE A 108 4.77 -17.98 -0.93
N LEU A 109 4.84 -17.76 -2.24
CA LEU A 109 3.79 -17.04 -2.97
C LEU A 109 2.45 -17.78 -2.91
N ASN A 110 2.45 -19.10 -3.07
CA ASN A 110 1.25 -19.93 -2.99
C ASN A 110 0.64 -19.91 -1.58
N ALA A 111 1.47 -20.06 -0.53
CA ALA A 111 1.02 -20.04 0.85
C ALA A 111 0.41 -18.68 1.24
N ASN A 112 0.91 -17.59 0.66
CA ASN A 112 0.47 -16.22 0.96
C ASN A 112 -0.39 -15.60 -0.15
N ASN A 113 -0.93 -16.43 -1.05
CA ASN A 113 -1.73 -15.97 -2.19
C ASN A 113 -2.92 -15.10 -1.75
N GLY A 114 -3.50 -15.39 -0.57
CA GLY A 114 -4.59 -14.62 0.03
C GLY A 114 -4.25 -13.16 0.36
N LEU A 115 -2.96 -12.84 0.49
CA LEU A 115 -2.45 -11.51 0.87
C LEU A 115 -1.69 -10.81 -0.27
N LEU A 116 -1.15 -11.57 -1.23
CA LEU A 116 -0.28 -11.05 -2.29
C LEU A 116 -0.92 -10.99 -3.67
N SER A 117 -1.96 -11.82 -3.94
CA SER A 117 -2.63 -11.82 -5.24
C SER A 117 -3.66 -10.70 -5.35
N PRO A 118 -3.65 -9.89 -6.42
CA PRO A 118 -4.63 -8.81 -6.61
C PRO A 118 -6.09 -9.26 -6.45
N ALA A 119 -6.45 -10.41 -7.04
CA ALA A 119 -7.81 -10.93 -6.96
C ALA A 119 -8.22 -11.30 -5.53
N ALA A 120 -7.32 -11.92 -4.77
CA ALA A 120 -7.59 -12.28 -3.39
C ALA A 120 -7.65 -11.05 -2.48
N VAL A 121 -6.74 -10.10 -2.68
CA VAL A 121 -6.68 -8.83 -1.95
C VAL A 121 -7.95 -8.02 -2.17
N LYS A 122 -8.40 -7.89 -3.43
CA LYS A 122 -9.65 -7.23 -3.79
C LYS A 122 -10.86 -7.85 -3.09
N ARG A 123 -10.96 -9.18 -3.16
CA ARG A 123 -12.09 -9.92 -2.58
C ARG A 123 -12.12 -9.81 -1.05
N ASN A 124 -10.98 -9.96 -0.39
CA ASN A 124 -10.92 -10.11 1.07
C ASN A 124 -10.84 -8.76 1.80
N PHE A 125 -10.20 -7.76 1.18
CA PHE A 125 -9.91 -6.47 1.83
C PHE A 125 -10.49 -5.25 1.10
N SER A 126 -11.14 -5.44 -0.04
CA SER A 126 -11.66 -4.32 -0.84
C SER A 126 -10.53 -3.36 -1.25
N VAL A 127 -9.36 -3.90 -1.59
CA VAL A 127 -8.21 -3.13 -2.09
C VAL A 127 -7.98 -3.52 -3.54
N ASP A 128 -8.06 -2.54 -4.45
CA ASP A 128 -7.59 -2.72 -5.82
C ASP A 128 -6.09 -2.50 -5.83
N GLY A 129 -5.31 -3.58 -5.75
CA GLY A 129 -3.91 -3.38 -5.50
C GLY A 129 -2.97 -4.48 -5.94
N ALA A 130 -1.75 -4.03 -6.16
CA ALA A 130 -0.62 -4.87 -6.55
C ALA A 130 0.42 -4.89 -5.43
N CYS A 131 1.06 -6.05 -5.28
CA CYS A 131 2.21 -6.23 -4.39
C CYS A 131 3.47 -6.38 -5.23
N VAL A 132 4.38 -5.41 -5.12
CA VAL A 132 5.64 -5.33 -5.86
C VAL A 132 6.82 -5.66 -4.94
N ALA A 133 7.47 -6.79 -5.19
CA ALA A 133 8.74 -7.10 -4.53
C ALA A 133 9.85 -6.26 -5.18
N LEU A 134 10.63 -5.50 -4.41
CA LEU A 134 11.73 -4.67 -4.94
C LEU A 134 12.93 -5.48 -5.47
N SER A 135 12.95 -6.80 -5.21
CA SER A 135 13.91 -7.74 -5.79
C SER A 135 13.37 -8.45 -7.04
N MET A 136 12.20 -8.05 -7.54
CA MET A 136 11.55 -8.65 -8.69
C MET A 136 12.30 -8.28 -10.00
N PRO A 137 12.51 -9.24 -10.93
CA PRO A 137 12.98 -8.93 -12.27
C PRO A 137 12.04 -7.97 -13.01
N VAL A 138 12.56 -7.07 -13.85
CA VAL A 138 11.78 -6.03 -14.53
C VAL A 138 10.66 -6.61 -15.40
N GLU A 139 10.89 -7.77 -15.99
CA GLU A 139 9.91 -8.47 -16.84
C GLU A 139 8.64 -8.85 -16.05
N ARG A 140 8.81 -9.20 -14.77
CA ARG A 140 7.71 -9.50 -13.86
C ARG A 140 6.97 -8.22 -13.42
N LEU A 141 7.65 -7.08 -13.32
CA LEU A 141 7.00 -5.79 -13.04
C LEU A 141 6.03 -5.40 -14.16
N ILE A 142 6.44 -5.59 -15.42
CA ILE A 142 5.60 -5.29 -16.59
C ILE A 142 4.35 -6.18 -16.59
N ALA A 143 4.50 -7.47 -16.28
CA ALA A 143 3.39 -8.43 -16.28
C ALA A 143 2.32 -8.18 -15.19
N ILE A 144 2.65 -7.48 -14.10
CA ILE A 144 1.70 -7.11 -13.04
C ILE A 144 0.96 -5.81 -13.40
N SER A 145 1.49 -5.05 -14.35
CA SER A 145 0.96 -3.75 -14.80
C SER A 145 -0.06 -3.84 -15.95
N ALA A 146 -0.20 -5.03 -16.56
CA ALA A 146 -0.98 -5.30 -17.78
C ALA A 146 -2.25 -6.09 -17.46
#